data_AF-A0A1V6AVT9-F1
#
_entry.id   AF-A0A1V6AVT9-F1
#
_cell.length_a   1.000
_cell.length_b   1.000
_cell.length_c   1.000
_cell.angle_alpha   90.00
_cell.angle_beta   90.00
_cell.angle_gamma   90.00
#
_symmetry.space_group_name_H-M   'P 1'
#
loop_
_entity.id
_entity.type
_entity.pdbx_description
1 polymer ?
#
loop_
_entity_poly.entity_id
_entity_poly.type
_entity_poly.pdbx_seq_one_letter_code
_entity_poly.pdbx_strand_id
1 'polypeptide(L)'
;MAHQGQYPVIFISFKDLKRDSYDHFINAAKAEIGRLYREFLPVCEPLPEAIRDRYLRICQEESPEHELYNSLKELISHCYLFYKKPVIVLIDEYDSPMIEAFSKGYYNKMADFMRSWLGAGLKPEQGQVLFRAVITGILRIAKESIFSDLNNLDVASPLMIGPYADKFGFTEQEVSRILTVFNVKEHADIIRDWYNGYSFGGNIIYNPWSLISYIQAIPNPPSPKWLNTSSNALLYEELASGGLLIKRDLELLLSGDELRYPLSENITFGDIGKNPVNIWSLLYYSGYLKADDPEFADYDPNLLTYSLSIPNREIFLAYQQFVNRLYETGTMSDGIKDFISFFSRK
;
A
#
# COMPACT_ATOMS: atom_id res chain seq x y z
N MET A 1 -18.35 14.69 -12.82
CA MET A 1 -18.38 14.59 -14.30
C MET A 1 -17.55 15.66 -15.01
N ALA A 2 -17.29 16.85 -14.43
CA ALA A 2 -16.64 17.98 -15.13
C ALA A 2 -15.24 17.72 -15.73
N HIS A 3 -14.51 16.69 -15.31
CA HIS A 3 -13.17 16.34 -15.83
C HIS A 3 -13.13 15.03 -16.65
N GLN A 4 -14.26 14.34 -16.78
CA GLN A 4 -14.32 13.01 -17.41
C GLN A 4 -13.99 13.10 -18.91
N GLY A 5 -13.01 12.31 -19.36
CA GLY A 5 -12.59 12.25 -20.76
C GLY A 5 -11.85 13.50 -21.28
N GLN A 6 -11.36 14.38 -20.40
CA GLN A 6 -10.74 15.66 -20.82
C GLN A 6 -9.21 15.66 -20.84
N TYR A 7 -8.56 14.69 -20.19
CA TYR A 7 -7.12 14.66 -20.02
C TYR A 7 -6.56 13.31 -20.46
N PRO A 8 -5.38 13.26 -21.09
CA PRO A 8 -4.64 12.02 -21.21
C PRO A 8 -4.25 11.51 -19.82
N VAL A 9 -4.40 10.20 -19.60
CA VAL A 9 -4.15 9.54 -18.31
C VAL A 9 -3.09 8.48 -18.49
N ILE A 10 -1.93 8.67 -17.87
CA ILE A 10 -0.88 7.65 -17.77
C ILE A 10 -1.14 6.85 -16.49
N PHE A 11 -1.43 5.56 -16.62
CA PHE A 11 -1.63 4.66 -15.48
C PHE A 11 -0.60 3.55 -15.48
N ILE A 12 0.11 3.40 -14.36
CA ILE A 12 1.09 2.35 -14.11
C ILE A 12 0.84 1.71 -12.75
N SER A 13 0.92 0.39 -12.69
CA SER A 13 0.91 -0.35 -11.42
C SER A 13 2.26 -1.04 -11.24
N PHE A 14 2.83 -0.89 -10.04
CA PHE A 14 4.11 -1.49 -9.66
C PHE A 14 3.95 -2.89 -9.04
N LYS A 15 2.71 -3.38 -8.94
CA LYS A 15 2.35 -4.68 -8.34
C LYS A 15 3.17 -5.85 -8.87
N ASP A 16 3.36 -5.91 -10.19
CA ASP A 16 4.00 -7.04 -10.89
C ASP A 16 5.52 -6.88 -11.05
N LEU A 17 6.11 -5.84 -10.46
CA LEU A 17 7.54 -5.53 -10.52
C LEU A 17 8.36 -6.10 -9.34
N LYS A 18 7.76 -6.98 -8.54
CA LYS A 18 8.46 -7.75 -7.49
C LYS A 18 9.41 -8.75 -8.14
N ARG A 19 10.71 -8.57 -7.92
CA ARG A 19 11.77 -9.40 -8.51
C ARG A 19 12.83 -9.76 -7.46
N ASP A 20 13.53 -10.85 -7.71
CA ASP A 20 14.60 -11.36 -6.85
C ASP A 20 15.95 -10.62 -7.03
N SER A 21 16.10 -9.84 -8.11
CA SER A 21 17.30 -9.06 -8.40
C SER A 21 16.98 -7.73 -9.10
N TYR A 22 17.92 -6.77 -9.03
CA TYR A 22 17.80 -5.49 -9.72
C TYR A 22 17.72 -5.64 -11.24
N ASP A 23 18.51 -6.55 -11.83
CA ASP A 23 18.51 -6.76 -13.28
C ASP A 23 17.16 -7.30 -13.78
N HIS A 24 16.56 -8.22 -13.02
CA HIS A 24 15.21 -8.70 -13.31
C HIS A 24 14.16 -7.60 -13.11
N PHE A 25 14.33 -6.73 -12.11
CA PHE A 25 13.47 -5.56 -11.94
C PHE A 25 13.55 -4.62 -13.15
N ILE A 26 14.76 -4.22 -13.58
CA ILE A 26 14.94 -3.30 -14.71
C ILE A 26 14.35 -3.89 -15.99
N ASN A 27 14.51 -5.19 -16.24
CA ASN A 27 13.87 -5.83 -17.39
C ASN A 27 12.34 -5.80 -17.31
N ALA A 28 11.76 -6.00 -16.13
CA ALA A 28 10.32 -5.86 -15.93
C ALA A 28 9.84 -4.40 -16.08
N ALA A 29 10.63 -3.44 -15.58
CA ALA A 29 10.35 -2.02 -15.73
C ALA A 29 10.40 -1.58 -17.21
N LYS A 30 11.33 -2.12 -18.00
CA LYS A 30 11.36 -1.90 -19.47
C LYS A 30 10.07 -2.37 -20.13
N ALA A 31 9.59 -3.57 -19.77
CA ALA A 31 8.35 -4.10 -20.32
C ALA A 31 7.13 -3.23 -19.97
N GLU A 32 7.03 -2.79 -18.71
CA GLU A 32 5.93 -1.96 -18.24
C GLU A 32 5.96 -0.53 -18.80
N ILE A 33 7.14 0.09 -18.86
CA ILE A 33 7.32 1.41 -19.49
C ILE A 33 7.10 1.31 -21.00
N GLY A 34 7.55 0.23 -21.65
CA GLY A 34 7.29 -0.05 -23.05
C GLY A 34 5.80 -0.19 -23.34
N ARG A 35 5.04 -0.87 -22.45
CA ARG A 35 3.57 -0.93 -22.50
C ARG A 35 2.96 0.47 -22.48
N LEU A 36 3.37 1.33 -21.55
CA LEU A 36 2.88 2.72 -21.49
C LEU A 36 3.12 3.47 -22.80
N TYR A 37 4.33 3.39 -23.36
CA TYR A 37 4.65 4.06 -24.61
C TYR A 37 3.80 3.54 -25.79
N ARG A 38 3.52 2.23 -25.83
CA ARG A 38 2.65 1.62 -26.85
C ARG A 38 1.19 2.07 -26.72
N GLU A 39 0.68 2.30 -25.51
CA GLU A 39 -0.67 2.86 -25.31
C GLU A 39 -0.83 4.26 -25.91
N PHE A 40 0.27 5.01 -25.97
CA PHE A 40 0.32 6.35 -26.55
C PHE A 40 1.00 6.37 -27.92
N LEU A 41 1.04 5.26 -28.67
CA LEU A 41 1.78 5.19 -29.95
C LEU A 41 1.51 6.36 -30.94
N PRO A 42 0.27 6.86 -31.12
CA PRO A 42 0.03 8.00 -32.02
C PRO A 42 0.78 9.28 -31.62
N VAL A 43 1.13 9.41 -30.34
CA VAL A 43 1.89 10.55 -29.79
C VAL A 43 3.29 10.65 -30.41
N CYS A 44 3.86 9.55 -30.92
CA CYS A 44 5.20 9.58 -31.52
C CYS A 44 5.23 10.08 -32.97
N GLU A 45 4.09 10.11 -33.67
CA GLU A 45 4.02 10.49 -35.09
C GLU A 45 4.56 11.90 -35.41
N PRO A 46 4.18 12.97 -34.67
CA PRO A 46 4.66 14.32 -34.95
C PRO A 46 6.06 14.61 -34.38
N LEU A 47 6.70 13.64 -33.71
CA LEU A 47 8.01 13.85 -33.10
C LEU A 47 9.12 13.89 -34.17
N PRO A 48 10.17 14.71 -33.97
CA PRO A 48 11.39 14.66 -34.78
C PRO A 48 11.99 13.24 -34.79
N GLU A 49 12.64 12.87 -35.90
CA GLU A 49 13.16 11.51 -36.15
C GLU A 49 13.98 10.96 -34.97
N ALA A 50 14.97 11.71 -34.48
CA ALA A 50 15.81 11.27 -33.36
C ALA A 50 15.02 11.01 -32.05
N ILE A 51 13.96 11.78 -31.79
CA ILE A 51 13.11 11.60 -30.61
C ILE A 51 12.18 10.40 -30.82
N ARG A 52 11.62 10.28 -32.02
CA ARG A 52 10.76 9.16 -32.41
C ARG A 52 11.51 7.82 -32.35
N ASP A 53 12.76 7.77 -32.81
CA ASP A 53 13.58 6.55 -32.74
C ASP A 53 13.77 6.09 -31.29
N ARG A 54 14.00 7.05 -30.38
CA ARG A 54 14.08 6.73 -28.95
C ARG A 54 12.74 6.28 -28.38
N TYR A 55 11.64 6.94 -28.75
CA TYR A 55 10.30 6.51 -28.37
C TYR A 55 10.04 5.06 -28.80
N LEU A 56 10.40 4.71 -30.04
CA LEU A 56 10.23 3.37 -30.59
C LEU A 56 11.13 2.33 -29.92
N ARG A 57 12.38 2.68 -29.55
CA ARG A 57 13.23 1.79 -28.75
C ARG A 57 12.62 1.44 -27.38
N ILE A 58 11.98 2.42 -26.73
CA ILE A 58 11.25 2.18 -25.47
C ILE A 58 10.04 1.28 -25.73
N CYS A 59 9.26 1.53 -26.79
CA CYS A 59 8.17 0.62 -27.21
C CYS A 59 8.64 -0.80 -27.49
N GLN A 60 9.88 -1.00 -27.93
CA GLN A 60 10.47 -2.29 -28.26
C GLN A 60 11.19 -2.95 -27.07
N GLU A 61 11.26 -2.27 -25.92
CA GLU A 61 11.94 -2.76 -24.70
C GLU A 61 13.47 -2.89 -24.87
N GLU A 62 14.02 -2.22 -25.90
CA GLU A 62 15.44 -2.25 -26.27
C GLU A 62 16.23 -1.06 -25.69
N SER A 63 15.55 -0.15 -25.00
CA SER A 63 16.20 1.02 -24.41
C SER A 63 17.18 0.63 -23.29
N PRO A 64 18.38 1.22 -23.23
CA PRO A 64 19.28 1.08 -22.08
C PRO A 64 18.68 1.75 -20.84
N GLU A 65 19.10 1.31 -19.65
CA GLU A 65 18.55 1.79 -18.37
C GLU A 65 18.57 3.32 -18.22
N HIS A 66 19.65 3.98 -18.64
CA HIS A 66 19.76 5.44 -18.53
C HIS A 66 18.69 6.20 -19.33
N GLU A 67 18.17 5.61 -20.41
CA GLU A 67 17.05 6.21 -21.17
C GLU A 67 15.72 6.07 -20.42
N LEU A 68 15.59 5.09 -19.51
CA LEU A 68 14.38 4.90 -18.72
C LEU A 68 14.21 6.00 -17.68
N TYR A 69 15.28 6.53 -17.08
CA TYR A 69 15.19 7.54 -16.02
C TYR A 69 14.33 8.76 -16.37
N ASN A 70 14.33 9.18 -17.65
CA ASN A 70 13.53 10.32 -18.10
C ASN A 70 12.25 9.92 -18.86
N SER A 71 11.98 8.62 -19.00
CA SER A 71 10.89 8.12 -19.84
C SER A 71 9.51 8.64 -19.40
N LEU A 72 9.23 8.72 -18.09
CA LEU A 72 7.96 9.27 -17.61
C LEU A 72 7.81 10.76 -17.97
N LYS A 73 8.87 11.56 -17.74
CA LYS A 73 8.92 12.99 -18.11
C LYS A 73 8.64 13.20 -19.59
N GLU A 74 9.27 12.38 -20.42
CA GLU A 74 9.15 12.44 -21.87
C GLU A 74 7.76 12.05 -22.33
N LEU A 75 7.22 10.93 -21.84
CA LEU A 75 5.87 10.50 -22.17
C LEU A 75 4.83 11.56 -21.80
N ILE A 76 4.94 12.17 -20.61
CA ILE A 76 4.10 13.29 -20.18
C ILE A 76 4.22 14.46 -21.17
N SER A 77 5.45 14.84 -21.52
CA SER A 77 5.71 15.96 -22.43
C SER A 77 5.18 15.70 -23.83
N HIS A 78 5.38 14.50 -24.36
CA HIS A 78 4.88 14.13 -25.69
C HIS A 78 3.36 14.07 -25.71
N CYS A 79 2.72 13.52 -24.68
CA CYS A 79 1.26 13.53 -24.54
C CYS A 79 0.72 14.96 -24.51
N TYR A 80 1.34 15.85 -23.74
CA TYR A 80 0.97 17.26 -23.71
C TYR A 80 1.11 17.92 -25.08
N LEU A 81 2.21 17.67 -25.79
CA LEU A 81 2.45 18.23 -27.12
C LEU A 81 1.42 17.73 -28.15
N PHE A 82 0.99 16.47 -28.06
CA PHE A 82 0.02 15.88 -28.98
C PHE A 82 -1.41 16.32 -28.65
N TYR A 83 -1.85 16.14 -27.40
CA TYR A 83 -3.24 16.39 -26.98
C TYR A 83 -3.53 17.85 -26.64
N LYS A 84 -2.50 18.69 -26.46
CA LYS A 84 -2.62 20.08 -25.99
C LYS A 84 -3.40 20.21 -24.68
N LYS A 85 -3.28 19.20 -23.83
CA LYS A 85 -3.93 19.08 -22.52
C LYS A 85 -2.91 18.59 -21.49
N PRO A 86 -2.96 19.10 -20.25
CA PRO A 86 -2.09 18.62 -19.20
C PRO A 86 -2.43 17.16 -18.87
N VAL A 87 -1.43 16.40 -18.43
CA VAL A 87 -1.53 14.94 -18.23
C VAL A 87 -1.90 14.63 -16.79
N ILE A 88 -2.68 13.58 -16.58
CA ILE A 88 -2.90 12.97 -15.27
C ILE A 88 -2.01 11.73 -15.18
N VAL A 89 -1.28 11.59 -14.07
CA VAL A 89 -0.44 10.42 -13.80
C VAL A 89 -0.99 9.67 -12.59
N LEU A 90 -1.26 8.38 -12.76
CA LEU A 90 -1.75 7.50 -11.71
C LEU A 90 -0.71 6.38 -11.52
N ILE A 91 -0.09 6.33 -10.36
CA ILE A 91 0.93 5.34 -10.01
C ILE A 91 0.39 4.52 -8.85
N ASP A 92 0.20 3.23 -9.08
CA ASP A 92 -0.35 2.31 -8.09
C ASP A 92 0.71 1.36 -7.52
N GLU A 93 0.56 1.02 -6.24
CA GLU A 93 1.45 0.16 -5.45
C GLU A 93 2.95 0.48 -5.59
N TYR A 94 3.33 1.77 -5.58
CA TYR A 94 4.72 2.19 -5.85
C TYR A 94 5.76 1.55 -4.91
N ASP A 95 5.33 1.17 -3.70
CA ASP A 95 6.15 0.57 -2.66
C ASP A 95 6.29 -0.95 -2.76
N SER A 96 5.41 -1.65 -3.48
CA SER A 96 5.46 -3.11 -3.69
C SER A 96 6.87 -3.63 -4.08
N PRO A 97 7.53 -3.09 -5.12
CA PRO A 97 8.88 -3.53 -5.49
C PRO A 97 9.97 -3.00 -4.56
N MET A 98 9.72 -1.92 -3.81
CA MET A 98 10.65 -1.42 -2.79
C MET A 98 10.74 -2.41 -1.62
N ILE A 99 9.59 -2.97 -1.20
CA ILE A 99 9.50 -4.02 -0.15
C ILE A 99 10.33 -5.23 -0.57
N GLU A 100 10.14 -5.70 -1.81
CA GLU A 100 10.88 -6.85 -2.34
C GLU A 100 12.39 -6.56 -2.42
N ALA A 101 12.77 -5.38 -2.93
CA ALA A 101 14.16 -4.97 -3.05
C ALA A 101 14.89 -4.89 -1.70
N PHE A 102 14.17 -4.51 -0.64
CA PHE A 102 14.69 -4.54 0.72
C PHE A 102 14.96 -5.96 1.19
N SER A 103 13.97 -6.85 1.09
CA SER A 103 14.11 -8.26 1.48
C SER A 103 15.23 -8.99 0.71
N LYS A 104 15.46 -8.61 -0.54
CA LYS A 104 16.47 -9.22 -1.43
C LYS A 104 17.81 -8.49 -1.46
N GLY A 105 17.97 -7.41 -0.71
CA GLY A 105 19.26 -6.72 -0.53
C GLY A 105 19.70 -5.81 -1.69
N TYR A 106 18.79 -5.38 -2.57
CA TYR A 106 19.10 -4.45 -3.68
C TYR A 106 18.35 -3.11 -3.59
N TYR A 107 17.79 -2.78 -2.42
CA TYR A 107 17.02 -1.57 -2.14
C TYR A 107 17.66 -0.26 -2.62
N ASN A 108 18.96 -0.04 -2.40
CA ASN A 108 19.61 1.22 -2.77
C ASN A 108 19.56 1.49 -4.28
N LYS A 109 19.85 0.45 -5.10
CA LYS A 109 19.76 0.57 -6.56
C LYS A 109 18.33 0.87 -7.02
N MET A 110 17.36 0.16 -6.44
CA MET A 110 15.94 0.39 -6.69
C MET A 110 15.52 1.83 -6.32
N ALA A 111 15.93 2.32 -5.14
CA ALA A 111 15.61 3.66 -4.68
C ALA A 111 16.20 4.73 -5.60
N ASP A 112 17.43 4.53 -6.12
CA ASP A 112 18.07 5.44 -7.06
C ASP A 112 17.32 5.52 -8.39
N PHE A 113 16.89 4.36 -8.93
CA PHE A 113 16.04 4.31 -10.13
C PHE A 113 14.72 5.04 -9.90
N MET A 114 14.00 4.68 -8.83
CA MET A 114 12.69 5.25 -8.52
C MET A 114 12.76 6.77 -8.28
N ARG A 115 13.80 7.24 -7.58
CA ARG A 115 14.04 8.68 -7.34
C ARG A 115 14.22 9.41 -8.67
N SER A 116 15.04 8.86 -9.55
CA SER A 116 15.32 9.47 -10.85
C SER A 116 14.07 9.49 -11.73
N TRP A 117 13.36 8.36 -11.81
CA TRP A 117 12.18 8.19 -12.67
C TRP A 117 10.97 9.02 -12.21
N LEU A 118 10.63 8.95 -10.92
CA LEU A 118 9.54 9.71 -10.32
C LEU A 118 9.89 11.19 -10.20
N GLY A 119 11.12 11.51 -9.80
CA GLY A 119 11.61 12.88 -9.71
C GLY A 119 11.53 13.61 -11.05
N ALA A 120 12.00 12.97 -12.13
CA ALA A 120 11.95 13.54 -13.47
C ALA A 120 10.51 13.73 -13.97
N GLY A 121 9.64 12.73 -13.76
CA GLY A 121 8.26 12.76 -14.26
C GLY A 121 7.31 13.66 -13.49
N LEU A 122 7.43 13.70 -12.16
CA LEU A 122 6.45 14.34 -11.27
C LEU A 122 6.83 15.77 -10.84
N LYS A 123 8.02 16.23 -11.21
CA LYS A 123 8.48 17.61 -11.06
C LYS A 123 8.88 18.20 -12.41
N PRO A 124 7.92 18.37 -13.34
CA PRO A 124 8.25 18.92 -14.66
C PRO A 124 8.77 20.35 -14.52
N GLU A 125 9.82 20.68 -15.27
CA GLU A 125 10.34 22.05 -15.38
C GLU A 125 9.28 23.03 -15.87
N GLN A 126 8.36 22.55 -16.71
CA GLN A 126 7.21 23.30 -17.21
C GLN A 126 5.96 22.86 -16.46
N GLY A 127 5.57 23.57 -15.41
CA GLY A 127 4.44 23.19 -14.54
C GLY A 127 3.06 23.05 -15.23
N GLN A 128 2.93 23.43 -16.50
CA GLN A 128 1.67 23.32 -17.26
C GLN A 128 1.44 21.95 -17.91
N VAL A 129 2.45 21.06 -17.96
CA VAL A 129 2.32 19.77 -18.66
C VAL A 129 1.65 18.68 -17.81
N LEU A 130 1.76 18.79 -16.48
CA LEU A 130 1.19 17.84 -15.52
C LEU A 130 0.02 18.51 -14.81
N PHE A 131 -1.17 17.92 -14.90
CA PHE A 131 -2.36 18.41 -14.19
C PHE A 131 -2.32 17.95 -12.73
N ARG A 132 -2.15 16.65 -12.52
CA ARG A 132 -2.09 16.01 -11.20
C ARG A 132 -1.43 14.64 -11.30
N ALA A 133 -0.68 14.29 -10.27
CA ALA A 133 -0.23 12.92 -10.05
C ALA A 133 -0.89 12.37 -8.78
N VAL A 134 -1.29 11.10 -8.81
CA VAL A 134 -1.74 10.36 -7.63
C VAL A 134 -0.86 9.12 -7.51
N ILE A 135 -0.28 8.93 -6.33
CA ILE A 135 0.59 7.79 -6.03
C ILE A 135 -0.04 7.06 -4.85
N THR A 136 -0.25 5.75 -4.98
CA THR A 136 -0.79 4.89 -3.92
C THR A 136 0.21 3.84 -3.50
N GLY A 137 0.27 3.58 -2.20
CA GLY A 137 1.12 2.58 -1.56
C GLY A 137 0.66 2.37 -0.13
N ILE A 138 1.13 1.30 0.50
CA ILE A 138 0.84 0.96 1.89
C ILE A 138 1.62 1.89 2.81
N LEU A 139 2.92 2.01 2.58
CA LEU A 139 3.80 2.79 3.42
C LEU A 139 4.26 4.07 2.74
N ARG A 140 4.57 5.05 3.59
CA ARG A 140 5.30 6.26 3.20
C ARG A 140 6.80 6.04 3.41
N ILE A 141 7.31 4.94 2.82
CA ILE A 141 8.73 4.53 2.83
C ILE A 141 9.67 5.64 2.33
N ALA A 142 9.13 6.52 1.49
CA ALA A 142 9.89 7.10 0.41
C ALA A 142 10.12 8.61 0.52
N LYS A 143 9.60 9.29 1.56
CA LYS A 143 9.74 10.75 1.61
C LYS A 143 11.19 11.21 1.76
N GLU A 144 12.02 10.45 2.48
CA GLU A 144 13.45 10.77 2.65
C GLU A 144 14.35 10.13 1.59
N SER A 145 13.91 9.07 0.89
CA SER A 145 14.75 8.33 -0.05
C SER A 145 14.41 8.57 -1.52
N ILE A 146 13.14 8.58 -1.94
CA ILE A 146 12.73 8.64 -3.36
C ILE A 146 12.08 9.98 -3.70
N PHE A 147 11.38 10.57 -2.73
CA PHE A 147 10.64 11.81 -2.88
C PHE A 147 11.31 13.00 -2.21
N SER A 148 12.57 12.86 -1.78
CA SER A 148 13.33 13.95 -1.16
C SER A 148 13.39 15.20 -2.04
N ASP A 149 13.39 15.01 -3.36
CA ASP A 149 13.43 16.09 -4.34
C ASP A 149 12.04 16.63 -4.74
N LEU A 150 10.96 15.96 -4.31
CA LEU A 150 9.57 16.34 -4.58
C LEU A 150 8.99 17.17 -3.43
N ASN A 151 9.06 18.49 -3.57
CA ASN A 151 8.51 19.45 -2.61
C ASN A 151 7.03 19.83 -2.88
N ASN A 152 6.38 19.15 -3.82
CA ASN A 152 5.02 19.40 -4.29
C ASN A 152 4.01 18.29 -3.91
N LEU A 153 4.39 17.39 -3.00
CA LEU A 153 3.54 16.27 -2.57
C LEU A 153 2.62 16.69 -1.42
N ASP A 154 1.33 16.49 -1.62
CA ASP A 154 0.32 16.46 -0.56
C ASP A 154 0.03 15.01 -0.16
N VAL A 155 -0.19 14.76 1.12
CA VAL A 155 -0.32 13.39 1.67
C VAL A 155 -1.72 13.22 2.25
N ALA A 156 -2.39 12.17 1.82
CA ALA A 156 -3.61 11.67 2.44
C ALA A 156 -3.31 10.36 3.15
N SER A 157 -3.58 10.31 4.45
CA SER A 157 -3.33 9.15 5.31
C SER A 157 -4.63 8.73 6.01
N PRO A 158 -4.83 7.43 6.29
CA PRO A 158 -5.99 6.94 7.05
C PRO A 158 -6.14 7.60 8.44
N LEU A 159 -5.06 8.12 9.03
CA LEU A 159 -5.12 8.83 10.32
C LEU A 159 -5.74 10.23 10.21
N MET A 160 -5.76 10.81 9.01
CA MET A 160 -6.21 12.19 8.81
C MET A 160 -7.72 12.27 8.66
N ILE A 161 -8.34 13.18 9.42
CA ILE A 161 -9.69 13.65 9.13
C ILE A 161 -9.60 14.47 7.85
N GLY A 162 -10.17 13.98 6.75
CA GLY A 162 -9.99 14.59 5.45
C GLY A 162 -10.99 14.10 4.40
N PRO A 163 -10.91 14.65 3.18
CA PRO A 163 -11.89 14.39 2.11
C PRO A 163 -11.87 12.94 1.59
N TYR A 164 -10.89 12.14 2.01
CA TYR A 164 -10.71 10.75 1.58
C TYR A 164 -11.03 9.71 2.66
N ALA A 165 -11.39 10.15 3.87
CA ALA A 165 -11.61 9.27 5.02
C ALA A 165 -12.69 8.20 4.79
N ASP A 166 -13.67 8.49 3.95
CA ASP A 166 -14.79 7.60 3.59
C ASP A 166 -14.68 7.03 2.16
N LYS A 167 -13.51 7.12 1.52
CA LYS A 167 -13.33 6.77 0.08
C LYS A 167 -12.64 5.45 -0.18
N PHE A 168 -12.06 4.82 0.84
CA PHE A 168 -11.23 3.61 0.70
C PHE A 168 -11.87 2.36 1.28
N GLY A 169 -13.20 2.31 1.31
CA GLY A 169 -13.97 1.11 1.59
C GLY A 169 -15.46 1.38 1.54
N PHE A 170 -16.26 0.57 2.24
CA PHE A 170 -17.69 0.84 2.38
C PHE A 170 -18.01 1.41 3.75
N THR A 171 -18.84 2.44 3.78
CA THR A 171 -19.47 2.94 5.01
C THR A 171 -20.63 2.03 5.44
N GLU A 172 -21.04 2.08 6.70
CA GLU A 172 -22.22 1.35 7.21
C GLU A 172 -23.47 1.59 6.33
N GLN A 173 -23.67 2.83 5.87
CA GLN A 173 -24.81 3.19 5.02
C GLN A 173 -24.74 2.52 3.65
N GLU A 174 -23.54 2.45 3.05
CA GLU A 174 -23.35 1.76 1.77
C GLU A 174 -23.51 0.26 1.92
N VAL A 175 -22.98 -0.34 2.99
CA VAL A 175 -23.20 -1.76 3.32
C VAL A 175 -24.69 -2.05 3.45
N SER A 176 -25.44 -1.26 4.23
CA SER A 176 -26.89 -1.42 4.38
C SER A 176 -27.65 -1.38 3.04
N ARG A 177 -27.24 -0.48 2.12
CA ARG A 177 -27.80 -0.41 0.76
C ARG A 177 -27.45 -1.65 -0.06
N ILE A 178 -26.19 -2.09 -0.04
CA ILE A 178 -25.74 -3.30 -0.73
C ILE A 178 -26.57 -4.51 -0.26
N LEU A 179 -26.68 -4.74 1.04
CA LEU A 179 -27.45 -5.86 1.59
C LEU A 179 -28.95 -5.81 1.23
N THR A 180 -29.49 -4.60 1.11
CA THR A 180 -30.87 -4.40 0.63
C THR A 180 -31.01 -4.80 -0.84
N VAL A 181 -30.11 -4.34 -1.70
CA VAL A 181 -30.14 -4.60 -3.15
C VAL A 181 -29.98 -6.09 -3.44
N PHE A 182 -29.10 -6.78 -2.71
CA PHE A 182 -28.86 -8.21 -2.88
C PHE A 182 -29.83 -9.09 -2.07
N ASN A 183 -30.77 -8.51 -1.32
CA ASN A 183 -31.76 -9.22 -0.50
C ASN A 183 -31.14 -10.21 0.50
N VAL A 184 -30.10 -9.77 1.22
CA VAL A 184 -29.31 -10.57 2.20
C VAL A 184 -29.12 -9.80 3.52
N LYS A 185 -30.15 -9.06 3.95
CA LYS A 185 -30.10 -8.20 5.16
C LYS A 185 -29.81 -8.98 6.44
N GLU A 186 -30.24 -10.23 6.51
CA GLU A 186 -30.01 -11.16 7.61
C GLU A 186 -28.52 -11.44 7.87
N HIS A 187 -27.65 -11.16 6.89
CA HIS A 187 -26.21 -11.32 7.03
C HIS A 187 -25.47 -10.10 7.61
N ALA A 188 -26.18 -9.01 7.95
CA ALA A 188 -25.58 -7.76 8.39
C ALA A 188 -24.66 -7.92 9.62
N ASP A 189 -25.08 -8.68 10.63
CA ASP A 189 -24.29 -8.87 11.85
C ASP A 189 -23.04 -9.71 11.60
N ILE A 190 -23.13 -10.70 10.71
CA ILE A 190 -21.97 -11.52 10.30
C ILE A 190 -20.95 -10.64 9.58
N ILE A 191 -21.40 -9.80 8.65
CA ILE A 191 -20.51 -8.89 7.90
C ILE A 191 -19.87 -7.87 8.84
N ARG A 192 -20.62 -7.39 9.84
CA ARG A 192 -20.10 -6.47 10.86
C ARG A 192 -19.02 -7.11 11.73
N ASP A 193 -19.19 -8.37 12.14
CA ASP A 193 -18.17 -9.11 12.92
C ASP A 193 -16.91 -9.41 12.10
N TRP A 194 -17.08 -9.77 10.82
CA TRP A 194 -15.99 -10.29 10.00
C TRP A 194 -15.21 -9.26 9.21
N TYR A 195 -15.86 -8.22 8.70
CA TYR A 195 -15.31 -7.38 7.62
C TYR A 195 -15.34 -5.87 7.91
N ASN A 196 -15.76 -5.47 9.11
CA ASN A 196 -15.80 -4.08 9.57
C ASN A 196 -14.51 -3.67 10.31
N GLY A 197 -14.47 -2.44 10.84
CA GLY A 197 -13.60 -2.09 11.97
C GLY A 197 -12.39 -1.24 11.62
N TYR A 198 -12.19 -0.86 10.36
CA TYR A 198 -11.10 0.05 9.99
C TYR A 198 -11.49 1.49 10.32
N SER A 199 -10.68 2.18 11.13
CA SER A 199 -10.94 3.56 11.57
C SER A 199 -10.14 4.55 10.72
N PHE A 200 -10.81 5.22 9.78
CA PHE A 200 -10.20 6.13 8.82
C PHE A 200 -10.74 7.55 9.07
N GLY A 201 -9.89 8.43 9.60
CA GLY A 201 -10.29 9.81 9.93
C GLY A 201 -11.56 9.89 10.80
N GLY A 202 -11.74 8.94 11.71
CA GLY A 202 -12.93 8.81 12.57
C GLY A 202 -14.14 8.10 11.94
N ASN A 203 -14.05 7.65 10.69
CA ASN A 203 -15.08 6.84 10.05
C ASN A 203 -14.76 5.36 10.19
N ILE A 204 -15.78 4.56 10.50
CA ILE A 204 -15.65 3.11 10.48
C ILE A 204 -15.94 2.60 9.06
N ILE A 205 -14.97 1.88 8.50
CA ILE A 205 -14.95 1.43 7.12
C ILE A 205 -14.87 -0.10 7.07
N TYR A 206 -15.61 -0.68 6.12
CA TYR A 206 -15.61 -2.10 5.80
C TYR A 206 -14.65 -2.40 4.63
N ASN A 207 -14.00 -3.56 4.69
CA ASN A 207 -13.18 -4.07 3.60
C ASN A 207 -14.05 -4.46 2.38
N PRO A 208 -13.91 -3.80 1.21
CA PRO A 208 -14.76 -4.09 0.05
C PRO A 208 -14.61 -5.50 -0.49
N TRP A 209 -13.37 -5.99 -0.60
CA TRP A 209 -13.07 -7.29 -1.21
C TRP A 209 -13.65 -8.42 -0.37
N SER A 210 -13.42 -8.39 0.94
CA SER A 210 -13.91 -9.43 1.84
C SER A 210 -15.44 -9.45 1.90
N LEU A 211 -16.07 -8.27 1.97
CA LEU A 211 -17.52 -8.13 1.96
C LEU A 211 -18.15 -8.64 0.65
N ILE A 212 -17.66 -8.20 -0.51
CA ILE A 212 -18.20 -8.63 -1.82
C ILE A 212 -18.01 -10.13 -1.99
N SER A 213 -16.82 -10.65 -1.65
CA SER A 213 -16.50 -12.06 -1.75
C SER A 213 -17.39 -12.92 -0.85
N TYR A 214 -17.77 -12.43 0.33
CA TYR A 214 -18.70 -13.12 1.20
C TYR A 214 -20.12 -13.14 0.62
N ILE A 215 -20.63 -11.99 0.18
CA ILE A 215 -21.97 -11.89 -0.43
C ILE A 215 -22.09 -12.84 -1.62
N GLN A 216 -21.06 -12.91 -2.48
CA GLN A 216 -21.02 -13.83 -3.62
C GLN A 216 -20.96 -15.30 -3.22
N ALA A 217 -20.40 -15.61 -2.05
CA ALA A 217 -20.22 -16.98 -1.58
C ALA A 217 -21.43 -17.52 -0.80
N ILE A 218 -22.44 -16.70 -0.48
CA ILE A 218 -23.66 -17.15 0.22
C ILE A 218 -24.28 -18.36 -0.54
N PRO A 219 -24.65 -19.45 0.14
CA PRO A 219 -24.82 -19.60 1.60
C PRO A 219 -23.60 -20.17 2.36
N ASN A 220 -22.39 -20.12 1.79
CA ASN A 220 -21.19 -20.59 2.48
C ASN A 220 -20.91 -19.77 3.76
N PRO A 221 -20.27 -20.37 4.78
CA PRO A 221 -19.87 -19.65 5.97
C PRO A 221 -18.88 -18.52 5.64
N PRO A 222 -18.83 -17.46 6.48
CA PRO A 222 -17.82 -16.41 6.32
C PRO A 222 -16.42 -17.00 6.44
N SER A 223 -15.48 -16.45 5.68
CA SER A 223 -14.10 -16.91 5.65
C SER A 223 -13.15 -15.73 5.49
N PRO A 224 -11.86 -15.88 5.84
CA PRO A 224 -10.85 -14.94 5.40
C PRO A 224 -10.80 -14.92 3.86
N LYS A 225 -10.71 -13.71 3.29
CA LYS A 225 -10.65 -13.39 1.85
C LYS A 225 -9.47 -12.47 1.52
N TRP A 226 -8.98 -11.71 2.49
CA TRP A 226 -7.92 -10.72 2.34
C TRP A 226 -6.49 -11.28 2.53
N LEU A 227 -6.35 -12.53 3.02
CA LEU A 227 -5.04 -13.16 3.24
C LEU A 227 -4.22 -13.29 1.94
N ASN A 228 -3.36 -12.30 1.68
CA ASN A 228 -2.53 -12.21 0.47
C ASN A 228 -1.04 -12.43 0.81
N THR A 229 -0.33 -13.21 0.00
CA THR A 229 0.85 -13.99 0.44
C THR A 229 2.22 -13.30 0.32
N SER A 230 2.34 -12.07 -0.21
CA SER A 230 3.67 -11.43 -0.40
C SER A 230 4.08 -10.42 0.68
N SER A 231 3.21 -9.47 1.03
CA SER A 231 3.53 -8.38 1.99
C SER A 231 3.66 -8.90 3.42
N ASN A 232 3.06 -10.07 3.66
CA ASN A 232 3.02 -10.74 4.94
C ASN A 232 4.38 -11.29 5.37
N ALA A 233 5.28 -11.61 4.42
CA ALA A 233 6.56 -12.23 4.74
C ALA A 233 7.42 -11.31 5.61
N LEU A 234 7.59 -10.04 5.20
CA LEU A 234 8.35 -9.05 5.97
C LEU A 234 7.70 -8.82 7.35
N LEU A 235 6.38 -8.62 7.38
CA LEU A 235 5.64 -8.42 8.63
C LEU A 235 5.83 -9.55 9.63
N TYR A 236 5.72 -10.79 9.16
CA TYR A 236 5.87 -11.97 9.99
C TYR A 236 7.31 -12.20 10.42
N GLU A 237 8.29 -11.88 9.57
CA GLU A 237 9.71 -11.94 9.92
C GLU A 237 10.07 -10.92 11.02
N GLU A 238 9.57 -9.69 10.91
CA GLU A 238 9.76 -8.64 11.91
C GLU A 238 9.07 -8.97 13.25
N LEU A 239 7.85 -9.52 13.20
CA LEU A 239 7.16 -10.00 14.41
C LEU A 239 7.88 -11.20 15.06
N ALA A 240 8.42 -12.13 14.25
CA ALA A 240 9.11 -13.33 14.74
C ALA A 240 10.47 -13.01 15.35
N SER A 241 11.23 -12.12 14.70
CA SER A 241 12.54 -11.65 15.16
C SER A 241 12.44 -10.59 16.28
N GLY A 242 11.25 -10.03 16.48
CA GLY A 242 10.95 -9.08 17.54
C GLY A 242 11.36 -9.55 18.94
N GLY A 243 11.89 -8.63 19.74
CA GLY A 243 12.28 -8.88 21.12
C GLY A 243 11.10 -9.17 22.06
N LEU A 244 11.38 -9.40 23.34
CA LEU A 244 10.38 -9.73 24.37
C LEU A 244 9.20 -8.73 24.43
N LEU A 245 9.47 -7.45 24.18
CA LEU A 245 8.44 -6.40 24.16
C LEU A 245 7.39 -6.65 23.07
N ILE A 246 7.84 -6.95 21.84
CA ILE A 246 6.94 -7.24 20.71
C ILE A 246 6.10 -8.49 20.99
N LYS A 247 6.71 -9.52 21.59
CA LYS A 247 6.01 -10.77 21.94
C LYS A 247 4.94 -10.54 22.99
N ARG A 248 5.23 -9.78 24.05
CA ARG A 248 4.26 -9.38 25.07
C ARG A 248 3.11 -8.58 24.48
N ASP A 249 3.43 -7.60 23.65
CA ASP A 249 2.42 -6.73 23.03
C ASP A 249 1.53 -7.50 22.05
N LEU A 250 2.11 -8.46 21.32
CA LEU A 250 1.34 -9.39 20.50
C LEU A 250 0.40 -10.27 21.36
N GLU A 251 0.86 -10.76 22.50
CA GLU A 251 0.00 -11.52 23.44
C GLU A 251 -1.21 -10.68 23.91
N LEU A 252 -1.00 -9.40 24.24
CA LEU A 252 -2.07 -8.47 24.62
C LEU A 252 -3.07 -8.23 23.48
N LEU A 253 -2.60 -7.98 22.25
CA LEU A 253 -3.51 -7.84 21.10
C LEU A 253 -4.38 -9.08 20.89
N LEU A 254 -3.80 -10.25 21.12
CA LEU A 254 -4.48 -11.53 20.92
C LEU A 254 -5.44 -11.90 22.06
N SER A 255 -5.24 -11.38 23.29
CA SER A 255 -6.24 -11.46 24.37
C SER A 255 -7.42 -10.52 24.15
N GLY A 256 -7.34 -9.62 23.16
CA GLY A 256 -8.33 -8.60 22.88
C GLY A 256 -8.10 -7.28 23.62
N ASP A 257 -6.94 -7.13 24.27
CA ASP A 257 -6.52 -5.87 24.87
C ASP A 257 -6.01 -4.90 23.81
N GLU A 258 -6.00 -3.61 24.15
CA GLU A 258 -5.52 -2.54 23.27
C GLU A 258 -4.08 -2.15 23.63
N LEU A 259 -3.30 -1.80 22.61
CA LEU A 259 -1.95 -1.26 22.79
C LEU A 259 -1.97 0.25 22.57
N ARG A 260 -1.29 1.03 23.42
CA ARG A 260 -1.11 2.46 23.17
C ARG A 260 0.26 2.76 22.60
N TYR A 261 0.30 3.23 21.35
CA TYR A 261 1.55 3.56 20.65
C TYR A 261 1.39 4.82 19.79
N PRO A 262 2.45 5.61 19.59
CA PRO A 262 2.50 6.55 18.48
C PRO A 262 2.57 5.80 17.15
N LEU A 263 2.05 6.41 16.09
CA LEU A 263 2.15 5.89 14.74
C LEU A 263 3.05 6.80 13.90
N SER A 264 4.06 6.22 13.27
CA SER A 264 4.97 6.94 12.37
C SER A 264 4.48 6.81 10.93
N GLU A 265 4.25 7.96 10.29
CA GLU A 265 4.01 8.03 8.85
C GLU A 265 5.32 7.96 8.02
N ASN A 266 6.49 8.14 8.63
CA ASN A 266 7.76 8.12 7.90
C ASN A 266 8.59 6.93 8.39
N ILE A 267 8.36 5.75 7.83
CA ILE A 267 9.08 4.52 8.18
C ILE A 267 10.08 4.21 7.08
N THR A 268 11.37 4.18 7.37
CA THR A 268 12.36 3.64 6.42
C THR A 268 12.49 2.13 6.62
N PHE A 269 12.70 1.36 5.55
CA PHE A 269 12.84 -0.09 5.68
C PHE A 269 13.99 -0.51 6.61
N GLY A 270 15.10 0.22 6.55
CA GLY A 270 16.26 -0.04 7.41
C GLY A 270 15.98 0.15 8.91
N ASP A 271 14.86 0.76 9.28
CA ASP A 271 14.51 1.05 10.67
C ASP A 271 13.32 0.22 11.20
N ILE A 272 12.67 -0.62 10.37
CA ILE A 272 11.47 -1.37 10.77
C ILE A 272 11.74 -2.21 12.02
N GLY A 273 12.74 -3.08 11.99
CA GLY A 273 13.09 -3.94 13.12
C GLY A 273 13.82 -3.25 14.28
N LYS A 274 14.12 -1.95 14.17
CA LYS A 274 14.88 -1.24 15.21
C LYS A 274 13.99 -0.69 16.33
N ASN A 275 12.71 -0.47 16.07
CA ASN A 275 11.80 0.16 17.02
C ASN A 275 10.38 -0.43 16.90
N PRO A 276 9.77 -0.87 18.01
CA PRO A 276 8.37 -1.31 18.04
C PRO A 276 7.38 -0.37 17.34
N VAL A 277 7.58 0.95 17.45
CA VAL A 277 6.75 1.95 16.78
C VAL A 277 6.65 1.70 15.28
N ASN A 278 7.76 1.33 14.64
CA ASN A 278 7.78 1.09 13.19
C ASN A 278 7.06 -0.20 12.82
N ILE A 279 7.19 -1.26 13.63
CA ILE A 279 6.47 -2.53 13.43
C ILE A 279 4.95 -2.31 13.57
N TRP A 280 4.50 -1.63 14.62
CA TRP A 280 3.07 -1.36 14.84
C TRP A 280 2.49 -0.42 13.79
N SER A 281 3.27 0.59 13.37
CA SER A 281 2.86 1.48 12.28
C SER A 281 2.74 0.72 10.96
N LEU A 282 3.69 -0.17 10.66
CA LEU A 282 3.63 -1.02 9.48
C LEU A 282 2.40 -1.93 9.48
N LEU A 283 2.09 -2.57 10.60
CA LEU A 283 0.88 -3.39 10.76
C LEU A 283 -0.40 -2.58 10.58
N TYR A 284 -0.47 -1.38 11.15
CA TYR A 284 -1.61 -0.47 10.97
C TYR A 284 -1.82 -0.12 9.50
N TYR A 285 -0.81 0.43 8.81
CA TYR A 285 -0.96 0.82 7.40
C TYR A 285 -1.22 -0.38 6.48
N SER A 286 -0.74 -1.56 6.86
CA SER A 286 -1.00 -2.81 6.13
C SER A 286 -2.41 -3.35 6.39
N GLY A 287 -3.21 -2.76 7.28
CA GLY A 287 -4.58 -3.20 7.57
C GLY A 287 -4.68 -4.36 8.58
N TYR A 288 -3.63 -4.61 9.35
CA TYR A 288 -3.64 -5.60 10.44
C TYR A 288 -4.12 -5.04 11.77
N LEU A 289 -4.08 -3.72 11.93
CA LEU A 289 -4.55 -3.02 13.12
C LEU A 289 -5.51 -1.90 12.72
N LYS A 290 -6.40 -1.54 13.64
CA LYS A 290 -7.08 -0.25 13.65
C LYS A 290 -6.47 0.65 14.72
N ALA A 291 -6.63 1.95 14.54
CA ALA A 291 -6.16 2.98 15.47
C ALA A 291 -7.33 3.88 15.84
N ASP A 292 -7.64 3.94 17.14
CA ASP A 292 -8.72 4.73 17.71
C ASP A 292 -8.17 5.62 18.84
N ASP A 293 -9.03 6.49 19.38
CA ASP A 293 -8.76 7.29 20.59
C ASP A 293 -7.41 8.05 20.60
N PRO A 294 -7.27 9.05 19.70
CA PRO A 294 -6.04 9.83 19.59
C PRO A 294 -5.83 10.71 20.83
N GLU A 295 -4.72 10.49 21.55
CA GLU A 295 -4.34 11.26 22.73
C GLU A 295 -2.87 11.68 22.68
N PHE A 296 -2.55 12.89 23.14
CA PHE A 296 -1.15 13.32 23.29
C PHE A 296 -0.48 12.53 24.42
N ALA A 297 0.77 12.14 24.20
CA ALA A 297 1.55 11.42 25.19
C ALA A 297 1.80 12.29 26.44
N ASP A 298 1.65 11.71 27.62
CA ASP A 298 1.91 12.39 28.90
C ASP A 298 3.33 12.96 29.00
N TYR A 299 4.29 12.33 28.30
CA TYR A 299 5.70 12.69 28.31
C TYR A 299 6.14 13.60 27.15
N ASP A 300 5.29 13.80 26.13
CA ASP A 300 5.56 14.71 25.01
C ASP A 300 4.25 15.28 24.44
N PRO A 301 3.96 16.57 24.67
CA PRO A 301 2.71 17.20 24.23
C PRO A 301 2.59 17.36 22.71
N ASN A 302 3.63 17.03 21.93
CA ASN A 302 3.59 17.05 20.46
C ASN A 302 3.48 15.65 19.86
N LEU A 303 3.53 14.60 20.69
CA LEU A 303 3.48 13.22 20.22
C LEU A 303 2.07 12.67 20.38
N LEU A 304 1.39 12.44 19.26
CA LEU A 304 0.06 11.81 19.25
C LEU A 304 0.21 10.29 19.32
N THR A 305 -0.57 9.67 20.21
CA THR A 305 -0.65 8.23 20.41
C THR A 305 -2.06 7.73 20.16
N TYR A 306 -2.20 6.45 19.86
CA TYR A 306 -3.46 5.82 19.49
C TYR A 306 -3.63 4.51 20.24
N SER A 307 -4.87 4.16 20.53
CA SER A 307 -5.25 2.81 20.93
C SER A 307 -5.30 1.90 19.71
N LEU A 308 -4.44 0.89 19.68
CA LEU A 308 -4.30 -0.06 18.60
C LEU A 308 -4.94 -1.38 18.99
N SER A 309 -5.76 -1.92 18.10
CA SER A 309 -6.37 -3.24 18.29
C SER A 309 -6.59 -3.95 16.96
N ILE A 310 -6.92 -5.24 17.01
CA ILE A 310 -7.28 -6.02 15.83
C ILE A 310 -8.66 -5.56 15.34
N PRO A 311 -8.85 -5.25 14.04
CA PRO A 311 -10.05 -4.59 13.54
C PRO A 311 -11.28 -5.50 13.51
N ASN A 312 -11.10 -6.78 13.19
CA ASN A 312 -12.19 -7.73 12.97
C ASN A 312 -11.72 -9.18 13.07
N ARG A 313 -12.69 -10.09 12.95
CA ARG A 313 -12.47 -11.52 13.03
C ARG A 313 -11.61 -12.08 11.89
N GLU A 314 -11.71 -11.52 10.68
CA GLU A 314 -10.86 -11.95 9.56
C GLU A 314 -9.37 -11.77 9.87
N ILE A 315 -9.00 -10.60 10.38
CA ILE A 315 -7.61 -10.30 10.75
C ILE A 315 -7.19 -11.07 12.01
N PHE A 316 -8.08 -11.25 12.99
CA PHE A 316 -7.79 -12.10 14.15
C PHE A 316 -7.38 -13.51 13.74
N LEU A 317 -8.10 -14.13 12.80
CA LEU A 317 -7.75 -15.45 12.26
C LEU A 317 -6.40 -15.44 11.53
N ALA A 318 -6.04 -14.34 10.85
CA ALA A 318 -4.73 -14.19 10.22
C ALA A 318 -3.58 -14.27 11.24
N TYR A 319 -3.73 -13.57 12.37
CA TYR A 319 -2.76 -13.63 13.45
C TYR A 319 -2.67 -15.03 14.07
N GLN A 320 -3.80 -15.70 14.29
CA GLN A 320 -3.80 -17.08 14.80
C GLN A 320 -3.03 -18.04 13.88
N GLN A 321 -3.23 -17.93 12.57
CA GLN A 321 -2.48 -18.74 11.59
C GLN A 321 -0.98 -18.43 11.61
N PHE A 322 -0.61 -17.16 11.79
CA PHE A 322 0.79 -16.77 11.96
C PHE A 322 1.42 -17.39 13.22
N VAL A 323 0.77 -17.23 14.36
CA VAL A 323 1.20 -17.79 15.65
C VAL A 323 1.35 -19.32 15.58
N ASN A 324 0.41 -20.02 14.94
CA ASN A 324 0.50 -21.47 14.76
C ASN A 324 1.72 -21.88 13.92
N ARG A 325 2.02 -21.14 12.84
CA ARG A 325 3.22 -21.40 12.02
C ARG A 325 4.51 -21.21 12.81
N LEU A 326 4.58 -20.16 13.63
CA LEU A 326 5.74 -19.95 14.50
C LEU A 326 5.93 -21.10 15.50
N TYR A 327 4.85 -21.64 16.05
CA TYR A 327 4.88 -22.82 16.92
C TYR A 327 5.46 -24.05 16.21
N GLU A 328 5.00 -24.34 14.98
CA GLU A 328 5.51 -25.45 14.16
C GLU A 328 7.01 -25.30 13.85
N THR A 329 7.50 -24.06 13.69
CA THR A 329 8.93 -23.78 13.42
C THR A 329 9.82 -23.70 14.66
N GLY A 330 9.26 -23.77 15.89
CA GLY A 330 10.02 -23.83 17.14
C GLY A 330 10.64 -22.51 17.63
N THR A 331 10.15 -21.35 17.19
CA THR A 331 10.74 -20.01 17.44
C THR A 331 10.09 -19.22 18.59
N MET A 332 9.33 -19.89 19.47
CA MET A 332 8.38 -19.27 20.42
C MET A 332 8.92 -18.96 21.82
N SER A 333 8.39 -17.88 22.43
CA SER A 333 8.44 -17.61 23.89
C SER A 333 7.37 -18.38 24.65
N ASP A 334 7.49 -18.51 25.98
CA ASP A 334 6.56 -19.30 26.80
C ASP A 334 5.14 -18.70 26.91
N GLY A 335 4.98 -17.37 26.89
CA GLY A 335 3.65 -16.74 26.96
C GLY A 335 2.76 -17.01 25.73
N ILE A 336 3.35 -17.09 24.52
CA ILE A 336 2.59 -17.44 23.31
C ILE A 336 2.21 -18.94 23.30
N LYS A 337 3.00 -19.81 23.96
CA LYS A 337 2.62 -21.22 24.15
C LYS A 337 1.37 -21.34 25.03
N ASP A 338 1.26 -20.52 26.06
CA ASP A 338 0.09 -20.49 26.95
C ASP A 338 -1.17 -20.02 26.19
N PHE A 339 -1.05 -19.02 25.32
CA PHE A 339 -2.13 -18.56 24.43
C PHE A 339 -2.66 -19.67 23.52
N ILE A 340 -1.77 -20.41 22.83
CA ILE A 340 -2.17 -21.54 21.97
C ILE A 340 -2.91 -22.60 22.82
N SER A 341 -2.39 -22.91 24.00
CA SER A 341 -2.97 -23.92 24.89
C SER A 341 -4.36 -23.54 25.43
N PHE A 342 -4.62 -22.24 25.63
CA PHE A 342 -5.92 -21.72 26.04
C PHE A 342 -6.97 -21.88 24.95
N PHE A 343 -6.57 -21.77 23.68
CA PHE A 343 -7.46 -21.89 22.53
C PHE A 343 -7.65 -23.33 22.01
N SER A 344 -6.65 -24.21 22.13
CA SER A 344 -6.82 -25.64 21.82
C SER A 344 -7.85 -26.36 22.73
N ARG A 345 -8.35 -25.68 23.77
CA ARG A 345 -9.29 -26.22 24.77
C ARG A 345 -10.73 -25.71 24.60
N LYS A 346 -11.03 -24.88 23.60
CA LYS A 346 -12.40 -24.38 23.33
C LYS A 346 -12.97 -24.92 22.03
#